data_AF-A0A7V2YZ37-F1
#
_entry.id   AF-A0A7V2YZ37-F1
#
_cell.length_a   1.000
_cell.length_b   1.000
_cell.length_c   1.000
_cell.angle_alpha   90.00
_cell.angle_beta   90.00
_cell.angle_gamma   90.00
#
_symmetry.space_group_name_H-M   'P 1'
#
loop_
_entity.id
_entity.type
_entity.pdbx_description
1 polymer ?
#
loop_
_entity_poly.entity_id
_entity_poly.type
_entity_poly.pdbx_seq_one_letter_code
_entity_poly.pdbx_strand_id
1 'polypeptide(L)'
;MWRNRSRQRGSILMMVLIVVAVIMITVTGMFVYVYDVHRINERALALEKASATAEAGLYQLMHFFNVPDSIPEDLSANKTLIEEFFENDRDPSAIQGAGMVFVDADSDLHTDLIQMNEGAVTRLEVTEPRANAAAGTMFTLRSVAYAEPLKGMKVYRTAVMDVGFTASEDPFPEVSLPAAVISGAGVAANGQLNVHWGEAWSKGNMSLKMGFQRTKNMAFPAWNVQSDNNMSNLGNDQWVKFRTAGYILDDQGNRIVDSLAYNGIAQYIANASDRANYYSATGPNDILKQHEDLFTPAGQQTLSQKIDGILDTFGKLNDSETGYLFWRDLAIRRNMYFRPSANGSAVYNASGQRLYLSSAGELNVDGYGTALSASGALDYARTVSNCRLIFFDTTNGQPPAANTSNWANLNFTGAISSRTRGILYVAGNLSIGGSGNPPSIPIKAPDASEHQQNVFHDGAIFTYGDFNYQGNPIIYGSVVCRGSFDCGGTPNIYYKDPNVQDEDDTPPSSSRTQRLATVIE
;
A
#
# COMPACT_ATOMS: atom_id res chain seq x y z
N MET A 1 54.56 -68.69 23.82
CA MET A 1 53.98 -67.36 24.10
C MET A 1 54.06 -66.35 22.94
N TRP A 2 55.00 -66.45 22.00
CA TRP A 2 55.14 -65.47 20.89
C TRP A 2 54.20 -65.69 19.69
N ARG A 3 53.57 -66.86 19.53
CA ARG A 3 52.64 -67.15 18.41
C ARG A 3 51.23 -66.55 18.54
N ASN A 4 50.83 -66.05 19.72
CA ASN A 4 49.49 -65.43 19.91
C ASN A 4 49.45 -63.91 19.66
N ARG A 5 50.60 -63.23 19.53
CA ARG A 5 50.62 -61.78 19.29
C ARG A 5 50.39 -61.40 17.82
N SER A 6 50.65 -62.29 16.86
CA SER A 6 50.41 -62.02 15.43
C SER A 6 48.93 -62.07 15.06
N ARG A 7 48.13 -62.93 15.72
CA ARG A 7 46.67 -63.00 15.50
C ARG A 7 45.92 -61.75 16.00
N GLN A 8 46.38 -61.13 17.09
CA GLN A 8 45.76 -59.92 17.62
C GLN A 8 46.00 -58.69 16.73
N ARG A 9 47.17 -58.56 16.09
CA ARG A 9 47.47 -57.43 15.19
C ARG A 9 46.61 -57.43 13.92
N GLY A 10 46.32 -58.61 13.36
CA GLY A 10 45.43 -58.74 12.20
C GLY A 10 43.99 -58.31 12.49
N SER A 11 43.48 -58.62 13.69
CA SER A 11 42.13 -58.22 14.09
C SER A 11 41.98 -56.72 14.29
N ILE A 12 43.00 -56.04 14.84
CA ILE A 12 42.97 -54.59 15.05
C ILE A 12 43.01 -53.87 13.70
N LEU A 13 43.86 -54.30 12.77
CA LEU A 13 43.96 -53.69 11.45
C LEU A 13 42.66 -53.84 10.63
N MET A 14 42.01 -55.01 10.71
CA MET A 14 40.68 -55.22 10.11
C MET A 14 39.61 -54.31 10.73
N MET A 15 39.56 -54.16 12.05
CA MET A 15 38.60 -53.24 12.69
C MET A 15 38.83 -51.79 12.26
N VAL A 16 40.09 -51.33 12.21
CA VAL A 16 40.42 -49.98 11.76
C VAL A 16 39.98 -49.76 10.30
N LEU A 17 40.24 -50.71 9.41
CA LEU A 17 39.80 -50.62 8.01
C LEU A 17 38.27 -50.55 7.87
N ILE A 18 37.53 -51.34 8.65
CA ILE A 18 36.06 -51.31 8.65
C ILE A 18 35.56 -49.94 9.15
N VAL A 19 36.13 -49.42 10.23
CA VAL A 19 35.76 -48.10 10.76
C VAL A 19 36.05 -46.99 9.74
N VAL A 20 37.21 -47.02 9.07
CA VAL A 20 37.55 -46.06 8.01
C VAL A 20 36.59 -46.18 6.83
N ALA A 21 36.22 -47.39 6.41
CA ALA A 21 35.26 -47.59 5.32
C ALA A 21 33.86 -47.06 5.68
N VAL A 22 33.39 -47.29 6.91
CA VAL A 22 32.11 -46.74 7.40
C VAL A 22 32.17 -45.21 7.42
N ILE A 23 33.24 -44.61 7.94
CA ILE A 23 33.42 -43.15 7.94
C ILE A 23 33.41 -42.60 6.50
N MET A 24 34.12 -43.25 5.56
CA MET A 24 34.13 -42.83 4.15
C MET A 24 32.74 -42.89 3.51
N ILE A 25 31.95 -43.93 3.78
CA ILE A 25 30.57 -44.05 3.30
C ILE A 25 29.68 -42.97 3.91
N THR A 26 29.79 -42.72 5.22
CA THR A 26 29.00 -41.68 5.90
C THR A 26 29.35 -40.28 5.38
N VAL A 27 30.64 -39.97 5.22
CA VAL A 27 31.09 -38.68 4.68
C VAL A 27 30.62 -38.50 3.24
N THR A 28 30.75 -39.54 2.40
CA THR A 28 30.25 -39.49 1.02
C THR A 28 28.74 -39.28 0.97
N GLY A 29 27.98 -40.00 1.82
CA GLY A 29 26.52 -39.81 1.93
C GLY A 29 26.14 -38.41 2.38
N MET A 30 26.90 -37.82 3.30
CA MET A 30 26.68 -36.44 3.76
C MET A 30 26.96 -35.42 2.66
N PHE A 31 28.01 -35.60 1.85
CA PHE A 31 28.28 -34.74 0.69
C PHE A 31 27.20 -34.83 -0.38
N VAL A 32 26.71 -36.05 -0.69
CA VAL A 32 25.60 -36.24 -1.65
C VAL A 32 24.34 -35.54 -1.11
N TYR A 33 24.02 -35.73 0.17
CA TYR A 33 22.86 -35.08 0.79
C TYR A 33 22.96 -33.55 0.75
N VAL A 34 24.11 -32.98 1.12
CA VAL A 34 24.33 -31.52 1.07
C VAL A 34 24.22 -30.99 -0.36
N TYR A 35 24.77 -31.71 -1.34
CA TYR A 35 24.67 -31.36 -2.75
C TYR A 35 23.22 -31.40 -3.26
N ASP A 36 22.45 -32.42 -2.90
CA ASP A 36 21.04 -32.53 -3.28
C ASP A 36 20.18 -31.45 -2.64
N VAL A 37 20.41 -31.15 -1.35
CA VAL A 37 19.72 -30.05 -0.65
C VAL A 37 20.07 -28.70 -1.28
N HIS A 38 21.34 -28.46 -1.59
CA HIS A 38 21.77 -27.24 -2.27
C HIS A 38 21.08 -27.09 -3.63
N ARG A 39 21.04 -28.15 -4.43
CA ARG A 39 20.36 -28.17 -5.74
C ARG A 39 18.85 -27.93 -5.63
N ILE A 40 18.20 -28.45 -4.60
CA ILE A 40 16.77 -28.18 -4.32
C ILE A 40 16.58 -26.71 -3.96
N ASN A 41 17.42 -26.14 -3.09
CA ASN A 41 17.34 -24.74 -2.69
C ASN A 41 17.57 -23.79 -3.87
N GLU A 42 18.56 -24.06 -4.72
CA GLU A 42 18.79 -23.26 -5.94
C GLU A 42 17.60 -23.32 -6.89
N ARG A 43 17.01 -24.51 -7.09
CA ARG A 43 15.78 -24.65 -7.89
C ARG A 43 14.60 -23.87 -7.31
N ALA A 44 14.43 -23.89 -5.99
CA ALA A 44 13.37 -23.14 -5.31
C ALA A 44 13.56 -21.62 -5.49
N LEU A 45 14.80 -21.13 -5.35
CA LEU A 45 15.13 -19.73 -5.56
C LEU A 45 14.90 -19.30 -7.02
N ALA A 46 15.31 -20.11 -8.00
CA ALA A 46 15.05 -19.82 -9.40
C ALA A 46 13.56 -19.83 -9.74
N LEU A 47 12.79 -20.71 -9.09
CA LEU A 47 11.34 -20.75 -9.26
C LEU A 47 10.67 -19.46 -8.78
N GLU A 48 11.08 -18.93 -7.64
CA GLU A 48 10.63 -17.64 -7.12
C GLU A 48 11.02 -16.48 -8.06
N LYS A 49 12.27 -16.47 -8.53
CA LYS A 49 12.75 -15.47 -9.50
C LYS A 49 11.98 -15.51 -10.82
N ALA A 50 11.71 -16.71 -11.35
CA ALA A 50 10.92 -16.87 -12.57
C ALA A 50 9.47 -16.40 -12.36
N SER A 51 8.88 -16.61 -11.17
CA SER A 51 7.54 -16.10 -10.82
C SER A 51 7.51 -14.58 -10.81
N ALA A 52 8.43 -13.94 -10.08
CA ALA A 52 8.52 -12.49 -10.01
C ALA A 52 8.78 -11.85 -11.38
N THR A 53 9.60 -12.49 -12.22
CA THR A 53 9.85 -12.02 -13.59
C THR A 53 8.61 -12.16 -14.47
N ALA A 54 7.85 -13.27 -14.33
CA ALA A 54 6.61 -13.46 -15.07
C ALA A 54 5.56 -12.40 -14.67
N GLU A 55 5.43 -12.11 -13.37
CA GLU A 55 4.56 -11.04 -12.85
C GLU A 55 4.96 -9.65 -13.35
N ALA A 56 6.26 -9.32 -13.35
CA ALA A 56 6.76 -8.08 -13.95
C ALA A 56 6.38 -7.97 -15.44
N GLY A 57 6.42 -9.09 -16.16
CA GLY A 57 5.87 -9.23 -17.51
C GLY A 57 4.42 -8.79 -17.63
N LEU A 58 3.54 -9.33 -16.79
CA LEU A 58 2.12 -8.94 -16.77
C LEU A 58 1.94 -7.45 -16.48
N TYR A 59 2.67 -6.91 -15.50
CA TYR A 59 2.58 -5.48 -15.18
C TYR A 59 2.99 -4.60 -16.36
N GLN A 60 3.98 -5.01 -17.14
CA GLN A 60 4.37 -4.28 -18.35
C GLN A 60 3.29 -4.34 -19.42
N LEU A 61 2.64 -5.50 -19.64
CA LEU A 61 1.48 -5.59 -20.54
C LEU A 61 0.35 -4.66 -20.08
N MET A 62 0.01 -4.69 -18.80
CA MET A 62 -0.97 -3.77 -18.24
C MET A 62 -0.56 -2.31 -18.46
N HIS A 63 0.73 -1.99 -18.34
CA HIS A 63 1.23 -0.66 -18.62
C HIS A 63 1.04 -0.26 -20.07
N PHE A 64 1.32 -1.14 -21.04
CA PHE A 64 1.09 -0.88 -22.46
C PHE A 64 -0.38 -0.61 -22.79
N PHE A 65 -1.31 -1.36 -22.21
CA PHE A 65 -2.75 -1.07 -22.35
C PHE A 65 -3.14 0.27 -21.74
N ASN A 66 -2.48 0.66 -20.67
CA ASN A 66 -2.76 1.90 -19.95
C ASN A 66 -2.10 3.14 -20.58
N VAL A 67 -0.98 2.94 -21.27
CA VAL A 67 -0.12 3.96 -21.88
C VAL A 67 0.41 3.41 -23.22
N PRO A 68 -0.41 3.37 -24.28
CA PRO A 68 0.00 2.78 -25.56
C PRO A 68 1.24 3.46 -26.17
N ASP A 69 1.45 4.74 -25.89
CA ASP A 69 2.65 5.49 -26.29
C ASP A 69 3.97 4.98 -25.70
N SER A 70 3.91 4.18 -24.62
CA SER A 70 5.10 3.57 -24.02
C SER A 70 5.58 2.30 -24.75
N ILE A 71 4.80 1.82 -25.72
CA ILE A 71 5.16 0.65 -26.53
C ILE A 71 6.35 1.03 -27.44
N PRO A 72 7.42 0.23 -27.49
CA PRO A 72 8.54 0.44 -28.41
C PRO A 72 8.10 0.64 -29.86
N GLU A 73 8.79 1.51 -30.59
CA GLU A 73 8.41 1.91 -31.95
C GLU A 73 8.36 0.72 -32.92
N ASP A 74 9.19 -0.30 -32.72
CA ASP A 74 9.20 -1.51 -33.53
C ASP A 74 8.00 -2.44 -33.25
N LEU A 75 7.28 -2.22 -32.15
CA LEU A 75 6.00 -2.85 -31.82
C LEU A 75 4.80 -1.93 -32.11
N SER A 76 4.95 -0.94 -32.98
CA SER A 76 3.87 0.03 -33.31
C SER A 76 2.57 -0.63 -33.80
N ALA A 77 2.64 -1.81 -34.43
CA ALA A 77 1.45 -2.56 -34.82
C ALA A 77 0.59 -2.95 -33.60
N ASN A 78 1.23 -3.38 -32.50
CA ASN A 78 0.54 -3.69 -31.25
C ASN A 78 -0.05 -2.42 -30.61
N LYS A 79 0.64 -1.29 -30.72
CA LYS A 79 0.11 0.00 -30.27
C LYS A 79 -1.19 0.35 -31.00
N THR A 80 -1.21 0.27 -32.32
CA THR A 80 -2.41 0.56 -33.12
C THR A 80 -3.58 -0.35 -32.73
N LEU A 81 -3.36 -1.65 -32.51
CA LEU A 81 -4.41 -2.57 -32.08
C LEU A 81 -4.99 -2.22 -30.69
N ILE A 82 -4.14 -1.77 -29.76
CA ILE A 82 -4.60 -1.30 -28.44
C ILE A 82 -5.41 -0.01 -28.57
N GLU A 83 -4.96 0.93 -29.40
CA GLU A 83 -5.71 2.17 -29.66
C GLU A 83 -7.07 1.87 -30.30
N GLU A 84 -7.11 1.01 -31.33
CA GLU A 84 -8.35 0.56 -31.96
C GLU A 84 -9.30 -0.14 -30.98
N PHE A 85 -8.78 -0.92 -30.04
CA PHE A 85 -9.58 -1.51 -28.98
C PHE A 85 -10.28 -0.44 -28.15
N PHE A 86 -9.57 0.59 -27.70
CA PHE A 86 -10.19 1.66 -26.91
C PHE A 86 -11.13 2.54 -27.73
N GLU A 87 -10.86 2.77 -29.01
CA GLU A 87 -11.72 3.54 -29.92
C GLU A 87 -13.02 2.81 -30.26
N ASN A 88 -13.01 1.48 -30.35
CA ASN A 88 -14.16 0.66 -30.72
C ASN A 88 -14.91 0.12 -29.49
N ASP A 89 -15.20 0.99 -28.50
CA ASP A 89 -15.94 0.63 -27.28
C ASP A 89 -15.38 -0.60 -26.54
N ARG A 90 -14.05 -0.82 -26.62
CA ARG A 90 -13.35 -1.96 -26.01
C ARG A 90 -13.76 -3.30 -26.63
N ASP A 91 -14.10 -3.35 -27.92
CA ASP A 91 -14.39 -4.62 -28.62
C ASP A 91 -13.14 -5.53 -28.66
N PRO A 92 -13.18 -6.72 -28.01
CA PRO A 92 -12.00 -7.56 -27.89
C PRO A 92 -11.62 -8.23 -29.22
N SER A 93 -12.50 -8.22 -30.23
CA SER A 93 -12.21 -8.78 -31.55
C SER A 93 -11.02 -8.09 -32.23
N ALA A 94 -10.79 -6.79 -31.96
CA ALA A 94 -9.65 -6.03 -32.45
C ALA A 94 -8.30 -6.61 -31.96
N ILE A 95 -8.29 -7.16 -30.75
CA ILE A 95 -7.07 -7.69 -30.09
C ILE A 95 -6.93 -9.19 -30.29
N GLN A 96 -8.04 -9.93 -30.15
CA GLN A 96 -8.06 -11.39 -30.22
C GLN A 96 -7.77 -11.90 -31.62
N GLY A 97 -8.32 -11.25 -32.66
CA GLY A 97 -8.20 -11.72 -34.04
C GLY A 97 -6.77 -11.63 -34.61
N ALA A 98 -5.92 -10.78 -34.02
CA ALA A 98 -4.56 -10.53 -34.48
C ALA A 98 -3.51 -11.38 -33.74
N GLY A 99 -3.81 -11.89 -32.54
CA GLY A 99 -2.83 -12.60 -31.71
C GLY A 99 -1.66 -11.71 -31.31
N MET A 100 -1.89 -10.76 -30.41
CA MET A 100 -0.87 -9.80 -30.00
C MET A 100 0.27 -10.47 -29.23
N VAL A 101 1.48 -10.42 -29.78
CA VAL A 101 2.70 -10.91 -29.13
C VAL A 101 3.70 -9.76 -29.05
N PHE A 102 4.22 -9.51 -27.85
CA PHE A 102 5.20 -8.46 -27.54
C PHE A 102 6.61 -9.04 -27.40
N VAL A 103 6.70 -10.28 -26.90
CA VAL A 103 7.94 -11.05 -26.81
C VAL A 103 7.62 -12.46 -27.27
N ASP A 104 8.39 -12.98 -28.22
CA ASP A 104 8.30 -14.36 -28.69
C ASP A 104 9.67 -15.04 -28.54
N ALA A 105 9.69 -16.26 -28.04
CA ALA A 105 10.92 -17.00 -27.76
C ALA A 105 11.71 -17.34 -29.04
N ASP A 106 11.05 -17.30 -30.20
CA ASP A 106 11.63 -17.62 -31.50
C ASP A 106 12.26 -16.40 -32.21
N SER A 107 12.04 -15.18 -31.71
CA SER A 107 12.65 -13.96 -32.24
C SER A 107 13.25 -13.15 -31.09
N ASP A 108 14.57 -12.95 -31.07
CA ASP A 108 15.37 -12.20 -30.06
C ASP A 108 14.96 -10.71 -29.85
N LEU A 109 13.74 -10.32 -30.22
CA LEU A 109 13.19 -8.99 -30.04
C LEU A 109 12.84 -8.77 -28.56
N HIS A 110 13.81 -8.16 -27.88
CA HIS A 110 13.68 -7.41 -26.63
C HIS A 110 13.69 -8.19 -25.33
N THR A 111 14.76 -8.96 -25.13
CA THR A 111 15.17 -9.35 -23.78
C THR A 111 15.30 -8.14 -22.84
N ASP A 112 15.55 -6.95 -23.36
CA ASP A 112 15.84 -5.74 -22.57
C ASP A 112 14.58 -5.06 -21.99
N LEU A 113 13.38 -5.44 -22.41
CA LEU A 113 12.15 -4.83 -21.89
C LEU A 113 11.90 -5.23 -20.41
N ILE A 114 12.23 -6.47 -20.02
CA ILE A 114 11.92 -7.01 -18.69
C ILE A 114 12.97 -8.06 -18.30
N GLN A 115 14.17 -7.60 -17.94
CA GLN A 115 15.22 -8.44 -17.38
C GLN A 115 15.33 -8.21 -15.87
N MET A 116 15.21 -9.28 -15.08
CA MET A 116 15.55 -9.27 -13.67
C MET A 116 16.81 -10.11 -13.45
N ASN A 117 18.01 -9.54 -13.63
CA ASN A 117 19.35 -10.14 -13.43
C ASN A 117 19.55 -11.61 -13.90
N GLU A 118 18.91 -12.59 -13.25
CA GLU A 118 18.96 -14.03 -13.52
C GLU A 118 17.67 -14.62 -14.14
N GLY A 119 16.64 -13.79 -14.35
CA GLY A 119 15.37 -14.15 -14.97
C GLY A 119 15.06 -13.29 -16.19
N ALA A 120 14.42 -13.90 -17.19
CA ALA A 120 13.99 -13.23 -18.42
C ALA A 120 12.59 -13.67 -18.84
N VAL A 121 11.80 -12.73 -19.35
CA VAL A 121 10.53 -13.01 -20.01
C VAL A 121 10.82 -13.61 -21.40
N THR A 122 10.26 -14.78 -21.67
CA THR A 122 10.37 -15.48 -22.96
C THR A 122 9.15 -15.35 -23.83
N ARG A 123 7.99 -15.04 -23.24
CA ARG A 123 6.77 -14.87 -23.99
C ARG A 123 5.89 -13.86 -23.30
N LEU A 124 5.39 -12.90 -24.06
CA LEU A 124 4.49 -11.87 -23.57
C LEU A 124 3.40 -11.64 -24.59
N GLU A 125 2.17 -12.04 -24.28
CA GLU A 125 1.08 -12.09 -25.27
C GLU A 125 -0.29 -11.76 -24.68
N VAL A 126 -1.22 -11.41 -25.58
CA VAL A 126 -2.65 -11.30 -25.30
C VAL A 126 -3.37 -12.41 -26.06
N THR A 127 -4.13 -13.22 -25.34
CA THR A 127 -4.85 -14.37 -25.90
C THR A 127 -6.36 -14.23 -25.68
N GLU A 128 -7.13 -15.08 -26.36
CA GLU A 128 -8.54 -15.28 -26.03
C GLU A 128 -8.72 -15.66 -24.55
N PRO A 129 -9.90 -15.36 -23.95
CA PRO A 129 -10.24 -15.78 -22.60
C PRO A 129 -10.04 -17.28 -22.40
N ARG A 130 -9.46 -17.66 -21.27
CA ARG A 130 -9.33 -19.07 -20.91
C ARG A 130 -10.71 -19.74 -20.78
N ALA A 131 -10.76 -21.05 -21.02
CA ALA A 131 -11.99 -21.85 -20.95
C ALA A 131 -12.74 -21.77 -19.59
N ASN A 132 -12.05 -21.36 -18.51
CA ASN A 132 -12.61 -21.17 -17.17
C ASN A 132 -12.45 -19.72 -16.67
N ALA A 133 -12.24 -18.76 -17.58
CA ALA A 133 -12.14 -17.35 -17.20
C ALA A 133 -13.46 -16.88 -16.57
N ALA A 134 -13.35 -15.86 -15.71
CA ALA A 134 -14.52 -15.30 -15.05
C ALA A 134 -15.50 -14.72 -16.10
N ALA A 135 -16.80 -14.80 -15.85
CA ALA A 135 -17.81 -14.25 -16.77
C ALA A 135 -17.56 -12.75 -17.02
N GLY A 136 -17.58 -12.31 -18.29
CA GLY A 136 -17.24 -10.93 -18.66
C GLY A 136 -15.74 -10.69 -18.91
N THR A 137 -14.89 -11.71 -18.77
CA THR A 137 -13.52 -11.65 -19.28
C THR A 137 -13.53 -11.48 -20.79
N MET A 138 -12.78 -10.51 -21.26
CA MET A 138 -12.70 -10.14 -22.67
C MET A 138 -11.45 -10.70 -23.31
N PHE A 139 -10.32 -10.77 -22.60
CA PHE A 139 -9.11 -11.42 -23.08
C PHE A 139 -8.23 -11.79 -21.89
N THR A 140 -7.15 -12.52 -22.16
CA THR A 140 -6.19 -12.95 -21.15
C THR A 140 -4.80 -12.41 -21.48
N LEU A 141 -4.17 -11.74 -20.53
CA LEU A 141 -2.75 -11.38 -20.59
C LEU A 141 -1.93 -12.56 -20.08
N ARG A 142 -0.85 -12.90 -20.79
CA ARG A 142 0.03 -14.00 -20.42
C ARG A 142 1.49 -13.60 -20.53
N SER A 143 2.23 -13.92 -19.47
CA SER A 143 3.67 -13.75 -19.38
C SER A 143 4.33 -15.06 -18.99
N VAL A 144 5.29 -15.53 -19.79
CA VAL A 144 6.11 -16.71 -19.48
C VAL A 144 7.54 -16.24 -19.27
N ALA A 145 8.11 -16.55 -18.12
CA ALA A 145 9.50 -16.24 -17.80
C ALA A 145 10.27 -17.49 -17.37
N TYR A 146 11.59 -17.43 -17.45
CA TYR A 146 12.47 -18.44 -16.89
C TYR A 146 13.54 -17.83 -15.99
N ALA A 147 14.11 -18.66 -15.13
CA ALA A 147 15.36 -18.38 -14.42
C ALA A 147 16.30 -19.58 -14.50
N GLU A 148 17.61 -19.33 -14.44
CA GLU A 148 18.65 -20.36 -14.48
C GLU A 148 19.30 -20.57 -13.11
N PRO A 149 18.87 -21.57 -12.30
CA PRO A 149 19.51 -21.85 -11.01
C PRO A 149 20.96 -22.31 -11.16
N LEU A 150 21.25 -23.03 -12.25
CA LEU A 150 22.54 -23.61 -12.58
C LEU A 150 22.70 -23.54 -14.10
N LYS A 151 23.93 -23.38 -14.58
CA LYS A 151 24.25 -23.28 -16.01
C LYS A 151 23.60 -24.42 -16.81
N GLY A 152 22.71 -24.07 -17.74
CA GLY A 152 22.02 -25.03 -18.62
C GLY A 152 20.77 -25.68 -18.03
N MET A 153 20.33 -25.27 -16.83
CA MET A 153 19.03 -25.64 -16.28
C MET A 153 18.12 -24.42 -16.31
N LYS A 154 16.97 -24.51 -16.98
CA LYS A 154 15.95 -23.45 -16.99
C LYS A 154 14.73 -23.91 -16.21
N VAL A 155 14.22 -23.04 -15.33
CA VAL A 155 12.94 -23.22 -14.64
C VAL A 155 11.98 -22.17 -15.16
N TYR A 156 10.82 -22.59 -15.66
CA TYR A 156 9.82 -21.71 -16.26
C TYR A 156 8.66 -21.45 -15.31
N ARG A 157 8.08 -20.25 -15.39
CA ARG A 157 6.84 -19.86 -14.74
C ARG A 157 5.97 -19.08 -15.71
N THR A 158 4.66 -19.27 -15.58
CA THR A 158 3.66 -18.53 -16.35
C THR A 158 2.80 -17.74 -15.38
N ALA A 159 2.72 -16.43 -15.60
CA ALA A 159 1.74 -15.59 -14.94
C ALA A 159 0.63 -15.27 -15.95
N VAL A 160 -0.62 -15.39 -15.51
CA VAL A 160 -1.81 -15.18 -16.34
C VAL A 160 -2.76 -14.22 -15.63
N MET A 161 -3.32 -13.27 -16.37
CA MET A 161 -4.34 -12.36 -15.88
C MET A 161 -5.51 -12.29 -16.85
N ASP A 162 -6.70 -12.67 -16.37
CA ASP A 162 -7.93 -12.52 -17.12
C ASP A 162 -8.43 -11.07 -16.97
N VAL A 163 -8.63 -10.39 -18.10
CA VAL A 163 -9.01 -8.97 -18.14
C VAL A 163 -10.45 -8.85 -18.62
N GLY A 164 -11.30 -8.29 -17.76
CA GLY A 164 -12.63 -7.82 -18.13
C GLY A 164 -12.66 -6.30 -18.11
N PHE A 165 -13.23 -5.68 -19.15
CA PHE A 165 -13.61 -4.28 -19.11
C PHE A 165 -15.13 -4.21 -19.05
N THR A 166 -15.68 -3.91 -17.87
CA THR A 166 -17.06 -3.42 -17.82
C THR A 166 -17.01 -1.93 -18.19
N ALA A 167 -17.88 -1.51 -19.10
CA ALA A 167 -17.98 -0.10 -19.51
C ALA A 167 -18.27 0.85 -18.32
N SER A 168 -18.71 0.30 -17.17
CA SER A 168 -19.08 1.03 -15.97
C SER A 168 -18.09 0.96 -14.80
N GLU A 169 -17.11 0.05 -14.79
CA GLU A 169 -16.22 -0.15 -13.63
C GLU A 169 -14.78 -0.38 -14.10
N ASP A 170 -13.99 0.69 -14.08
CA ASP A 170 -12.54 0.62 -14.20
C ASP A 170 -12.00 -0.10 -12.94
N PRO A 171 -11.42 -1.32 -13.04
CA PRO A 171 -11.08 -2.14 -11.88
C PRO A 171 -9.86 -1.55 -11.17
N PHE A 172 -10.09 -0.61 -10.27
CA PHE A 172 -9.08 -0.30 -9.26
C PHE A 172 -9.08 -1.44 -8.24
N PRO A 173 -7.91 -1.95 -7.83
CA PRO A 173 -7.86 -2.78 -6.64
C PRO A 173 -8.46 -1.97 -5.50
N GLU A 174 -9.44 -2.53 -4.79
CA GLU A 174 -9.91 -1.93 -3.55
C GLU A 174 -8.71 -1.84 -2.60
N VAL A 175 -8.20 -0.62 -2.43
CA VAL A 175 -7.05 -0.36 -1.57
C VAL A 175 -7.54 -0.41 -0.12
N SER A 176 -7.47 -1.58 0.50
CA SER A 176 -7.57 -1.70 1.95
C SER A 176 -6.26 -1.20 2.55
N LEU A 177 -6.37 -0.16 3.36
CA LEU A 177 -5.25 0.32 4.15
C LEU A 177 -5.58 0.16 5.62
N PRO A 178 -4.58 -0.22 6.44
CA PRO A 178 -4.76 -0.25 7.88
C PRO A 178 -5.11 1.14 8.38
N ALA A 179 -5.89 1.24 9.46
CA ALA A 179 -6.07 2.53 10.12
C ALA A 179 -4.69 3.05 10.53
N ALA A 180 -4.27 4.22 10.06
CA ALA A 180 -2.94 4.71 10.38
C ALA A 180 -2.85 6.23 10.27
N VAL A 181 -2.05 6.83 11.15
CA VAL A 181 -1.49 8.17 10.94
C VAL A 181 -0.01 8.01 10.76
N ILE A 182 0.54 8.51 9.67
CA ILE A 182 1.98 8.52 9.45
C ILE A 182 2.39 9.95 9.13
N SER A 183 3.31 10.51 9.93
CA SER A 183 3.81 11.87 9.77
C SER A 183 5.33 11.90 9.69
N GLY A 184 5.85 12.47 8.60
CA GLY A 184 7.28 12.75 8.43
C GLY A 184 7.82 13.88 9.31
N ALA A 185 6.94 14.63 9.98
CA ALA A 185 7.26 15.62 11.00
C ALA A 185 6.53 15.28 12.32
N GLY A 186 5.79 16.21 12.92
CA GLY A 186 5.10 16.01 14.20
C GLY A 186 3.65 15.52 14.05
N VAL A 187 3.11 14.89 15.10
CA VAL A 187 1.68 14.61 15.23
C VAL A 187 1.11 15.38 16.41
N ALA A 188 0.09 16.20 16.21
CA ALA A 188 -0.57 16.95 17.26
C ALA A 188 -2.08 16.69 17.25
N ALA A 189 -2.66 16.61 18.45
CA ALA A 189 -4.10 16.56 18.64
C ALA A 189 -4.48 17.34 19.89
N ASN A 190 -5.54 18.14 19.81
CA ASN A 190 -6.11 18.84 20.96
C ASN A 190 -7.00 17.91 21.83
N GLY A 191 -6.62 16.64 21.89
CA GLY A 191 -7.35 15.56 22.54
C GLY A 191 -6.47 14.31 22.55
N GLN A 192 -7.05 13.16 22.22
CA GLN A 192 -6.30 11.92 22.00
C GLN A 192 -6.40 11.47 20.55
N LEU A 193 -5.48 10.62 20.08
CA LEU A 193 -5.61 9.99 18.77
C LEU A 193 -6.44 8.71 18.92
N ASN A 194 -7.61 8.62 18.29
CA ASN A 194 -8.40 7.39 18.22
C ASN A 194 -8.09 6.67 16.91
N VAL A 195 -6.98 5.93 16.86
CA VAL A 195 -6.65 5.07 15.72
C VAL A 195 -7.11 3.64 16.02
N HIS A 196 -8.19 3.19 15.39
CA HIS A 196 -8.83 1.91 15.67
C HIS A 196 -8.08 0.77 14.99
N TRP A 197 -7.47 -0.12 15.78
CA TRP A 197 -6.59 -1.22 15.33
C TRP A 197 -5.40 -0.78 14.48
N GLY A 198 -5.11 0.49 14.56
CA GLY A 198 -4.07 1.14 13.83
C GLY A 198 -3.05 1.76 14.75
N GLU A 199 -2.14 2.47 14.12
CA GLU A 199 -1.01 3.08 14.80
C GLU A 199 -0.80 4.48 14.24
N ALA A 200 -0.44 5.40 15.12
CA ALA A 200 0.10 6.68 14.74
C ALA A 200 1.63 6.62 14.83
N TRP A 201 2.29 7.15 13.81
CA TRP A 201 3.73 7.19 13.64
C TRP A 201 4.16 8.62 13.34
N SER A 202 5.16 9.12 14.04
CA SER A 202 5.69 10.48 13.87
C SER A 202 7.21 10.47 13.89
N LYS A 203 7.87 11.11 12.93
CA LYS A 203 9.33 11.28 12.95
C LYS A 203 9.77 12.35 13.95
N GLY A 204 8.90 13.33 14.20
CA GLY A 204 9.03 14.39 15.18
C GLY A 204 8.33 14.06 16.50
N ASN A 205 8.00 15.11 17.24
CA ASN A 205 7.30 14.97 18.52
C ASN A 205 5.82 14.69 18.30
N MET A 206 5.21 13.90 19.19
CA MET A 206 3.75 13.84 19.29
C MET A 206 3.24 14.69 20.45
N SER A 207 2.24 15.54 20.23
CA SER A 207 1.66 16.43 21.25
C SER A 207 0.17 16.15 21.42
N LEU A 208 -0.22 15.48 22.51
CA LEU A 208 -1.62 15.12 22.79
C LEU A 208 -2.20 15.88 23.99
N LYS A 209 -3.18 16.74 23.76
CA LYS A 209 -3.83 17.56 24.80
C LYS A 209 -5.01 16.85 25.45
N MET A 210 -4.75 15.70 26.08
CA MET A 210 -5.78 14.82 26.63
C MET A 210 -6.58 15.38 27.83
N GLY A 211 -6.32 16.61 28.29
CA GLY A 211 -7.02 17.22 29.44
C GLY A 211 -6.69 16.63 30.81
N PHE A 212 -5.87 15.59 30.87
CA PHE A 212 -5.33 15.02 32.12
C PHE A 212 -3.85 14.65 31.96
N GLN A 213 -3.08 14.79 33.05
CA GLN A 213 -1.68 14.39 33.12
C GLN A 213 -1.57 12.94 33.62
N ARG A 214 -0.83 12.06 32.94
CA ARG A 214 -0.47 10.74 33.49
C ARG A 214 1.03 10.63 33.75
N THR A 215 1.36 10.25 34.98
CA THR A 215 2.72 10.00 35.44
C THR A 215 3.19 8.60 35.03
N LYS A 216 4.42 8.52 34.53
CA LYS A 216 5.11 7.28 34.15
C LYS A 216 5.24 6.34 35.36
N ASN A 217 5.09 5.03 35.13
CA ASN A 217 5.51 4.01 36.10
C ASN A 217 7.06 3.92 36.09
N MET A 218 7.69 4.06 37.25
CA MET A 218 9.06 4.57 37.47
C MET A 218 10.26 3.70 37.00
N ALA A 219 10.07 2.69 36.15
CA ALA A 219 11.12 1.72 35.84
C ALA A 219 12.15 2.15 34.77
N PHE A 220 11.87 3.20 33.97
CA PHE A 220 12.79 3.69 32.93
C PHE A 220 12.67 5.23 32.80
N PRO A 221 13.72 6.04 32.63
CA PRO A 221 13.63 7.47 32.32
C PRO A 221 13.29 7.65 30.82
N ALA A 222 12.64 8.67 30.26
CA ALA A 222 12.05 9.91 30.77
C ALA A 222 10.80 10.26 29.93
N TRP A 223 9.78 10.83 30.56
CA TRP A 223 8.70 11.59 29.92
C TRP A 223 8.57 12.87 30.72
N ASN A 224 8.89 14.03 30.14
CA ASN A 224 8.72 15.30 30.83
C ASN A 224 7.37 15.89 30.41
N VAL A 225 6.32 15.50 31.13
CA VAL A 225 4.94 15.93 30.85
C VAL A 225 4.72 17.30 31.46
N GLN A 226 4.76 18.35 30.64
CA GLN A 226 4.29 19.69 31.01
C GLN A 226 3.06 20.03 30.16
N SER A 227 1.90 20.21 30.81
CA SER A 227 0.58 20.66 30.31
C SER A 227 -0.06 19.91 29.12
N ASP A 228 0.73 19.43 28.16
CA ASP A 228 0.38 18.55 27.05
C ASP A 228 1.12 17.23 27.24
N ASN A 229 0.54 16.10 26.80
CA ASN A 229 1.25 14.82 26.76
C ASN A 229 2.18 14.83 25.56
N ASN A 230 3.34 15.44 25.75
CA ASN A 230 4.38 15.56 24.74
C ASN A 230 5.28 14.33 24.76
N MET A 231 5.26 13.62 23.63
CA MET A 231 6.18 12.59 23.25
C MET A 231 7.33 13.20 22.47
N SER A 232 8.44 13.41 23.16
CA SER A 232 9.66 13.92 22.54
C SER A 232 10.41 12.80 21.85
N ASN A 233 10.82 13.03 20.60
CA ASN A 233 11.88 12.24 19.99
C ASN A 233 13.20 12.59 20.70
N LEU A 234 13.74 11.65 21.50
CA LEU A 234 14.92 11.87 22.34
C LEU A 234 16.24 11.51 21.62
N GLY A 235 16.23 11.21 20.31
CA GLY A 235 17.41 10.76 19.58
C GLY A 235 17.41 11.08 18.09
N ASN A 236 18.54 10.77 17.43
CA ASN A 236 18.81 11.19 16.05
C ASN A 236 18.00 10.46 14.96
N ASP A 237 17.27 9.38 15.27
CA ASP A 237 16.56 8.56 14.25
C ASP A 237 15.46 7.64 14.82
N GLN A 238 14.68 8.15 15.78
CA GLN A 238 13.61 7.33 16.39
C GLN A 238 12.22 7.88 16.07
N TRP A 239 11.48 7.10 15.29
CA TRP A 239 10.05 7.26 15.14
C TRP A 239 9.36 7.15 16.49
N VAL A 240 8.49 8.11 16.81
CA VAL A 240 7.54 8.00 17.90
C VAL A 240 6.35 7.20 17.40
N LYS A 241 5.89 6.27 18.23
CA LYS A 241 4.73 5.41 17.96
C LYS A 241 3.66 5.63 19.01
N PHE A 242 2.41 5.69 18.57
CA PHE A 242 1.24 5.69 19.43
C PHE A 242 0.25 4.63 18.96
N ARG A 243 -0.34 3.90 19.91
CA ARG A 243 -1.42 2.95 19.67
C ARG A 243 -2.52 3.25 20.68
N THR A 244 -3.75 3.44 20.21
CA THR A 244 -4.90 3.69 21.07
C THR A 244 -5.03 2.56 22.09
N ALA A 245 -5.29 2.90 23.36
CA ALA A 245 -5.63 1.92 24.37
C ALA A 245 -6.90 1.15 23.94
N GLY A 246 -7.16 0.01 24.58
CA GLY A 246 -8.39 -0.75 24.38
C GLY A 246 -9.66 -0.03 24.88
N TYR A 247 -9.80 1.27 24.67
CA TYR A 247 -11.01 2.05 24.90
C TYR A 247 -10.91 3.36 24.12
N ILE A 248 -12.05 3.92 23.76
CA ILE A 248 -12.17 5.17 23.00
C ILE A 248 -12.68 6.23 23.98
N LEU A 249 -12.07 7.41 24.00
CA LEU A 249 -12.55 8.59 24.73
C LEU A 249 -13.14 9.64 23.77
N ASP A 250 -14.12 10.39 24.26
CA ASP A 250 -14.63 11.61 23.62
C ASP A 250 -13.67 12.82 23.82
N ASP A 251 -14.07 14.00 23.34
CA ASP A 251 -13.33 15.25 23.46
C ASP A 251 -13.30 15.82 24.90
N GLN A 252 -14.12 15.29 25.82
CA GLN A 252 -14.07 15.61 27.24
C GLN A 252 -13.31 14.55 28.06
N GLY A 253 -12.77 13.51 27.42
CA GLY A 253 -12.00 12.45 28.05
C GLY A 253 -12.84 11.33 28.68
N ASN A 254 -14.15 11.25 28.42
CA ASN A 254 -15.00 10.15 28.88
C ASN A 254 -14.88 8.94 27.96
N ARG A 255 -14.90 7.73 28.52
CA ARG A 255 -14.91 6.48 27.74
C ARG A 255 -16.24 6.33 27.00
N ILE A 256 -16.19 6.30 25.67
CA ILE A 256 -17.33 6.03 24.79
C ILE A 256 -17.35 4.58 24.27
N VAL A 257 -16.21 3.87 24.31
CA VAL A 257 -16.14 2.42 24.02
C VAL A 257 -15.15 1.77 24.98
N ASP A 258 -15.51 0.63 25.58
CA ASP A 258 -14.69 -0.12 26.53
C ASP A 258 -14.34 -1.50 25.91
N SER A 259 -13.07 -1.82 25.66
CA SER A 259 -12.67 -3.09 25.02
C SER A 259 -12.68 -4.30 25.97
N LEU A 260 -13.61 -4.39 26.92
CA LEU A 260 -13.73 -5.59 27.75
C LEU A 260 -14.01 -6.89 26.92
N ALA A 261 -14.22 -6.78 25.60
CA ALA A 261 -14.18 -7.87 24.64
C ALA A 261 -12.75 -8.39 24.28
N TYR A 262 -11.65 -7.75 24.71
CA TYR A 262 -10.26 -8.15 24.44
C TYR A 262 -9.81 -9.43 25.18
N ASN A 263 -10.73 -10.13 25.87
CA ASN A 263 -10.45 -11.41 26.52
C ASN A 263 -10.16 -12.55 25.52
N GLY A 264 -10.51 -12.41 24.23
CA GLY A 264 -10.25 -13.43 23.21
C GLY A 264 -8.79 -13.56 22.76
N ILE A 265 -8.00 -12.47 22.79
CA ILE A 265 -6.60 -12.49 22.32
C ILE A 265 -5.65 -13.01 23.40
N ALA A 266 -6.02 -12.86 24.68
CA ALA A 266 -5.24 -13.39 25.80
C ALA A 266 -5.09 -14.92 25.79
N GLN A 267 -5.98 -15.65 25.11
CA GLN A 267 -5.89 -17.11 24.96
C GLN A 267 -4.97 -17.56 23.82
N TYR A 268 -4.68 -16.71 22.83
CA TYR A 268 -3.85 -17.10 21.68
C TYR A 268 -2.34 -16.92 21.91
N ILE A 269 -1.94 -16.17 22.95
CA ILE A 269 -0.53 -15.87 23.27
C ILE A 269 -0.07 -16.74 24.46
N ALA A 270 -0.10 -18.06 24.28
CA ALA A 270 0.31 -19.04 25.29
C ALA A 270 1.83 -19.33 25.28
N ASN A 271 2.58 -18.89 24.26
CA ASN A 271 4.01 -19.17 24.13
C ASN A 271 4.86 -18.05 24.76
N ALA A 272 5.64 -18.42 25.77
CA ALA A 272 6.43 -17.50 26.59
C ALA A 272 7.55 -16.76 25.85
N SER A 273 7.95 -17.20 24.65
CA SER A 273 8.96 -16.51 23.83
C SER A 273 8.43 -15.20 23.21
N ASP A 274 7.13 -15.09 22.93
CA ASP A 274 6.53 -13.85 22.43
C ASP A 274 6.31 -12.81 23.55
N ARG A 275 6.34 -13.24 24.82
CA ARG A 275 6.25 -12.35 25.98
C ARG A 275 7.48 -11.47 26.19
N ALA A 276 8.65 -11.82 25.62
CA ALA A 276 9.85 -10.98 25.75
C ALA A 276 9.75 -9.69 24.92
N ASN A 277 9.01 -9.73 23.81
CA ASN A 277 8.71 -8.54 22.99
C ASN A 277 7.37 -7.89 23.37
N TYR A 278 6.49 -8.61 24.06
CA TYR A 278 5.29 -8.09 24.72
C TYR A 278 5.60 -7.72 26.18
N TYR A 279 6.18 -6.53 26.38
CA TYR A 279 6.31 -5.94 27.71
C TYR A 279 4.99 -6.07 28.48
N SER A 280 5.11 -6.65 29.68
CA SER A 280 4.02 -6.97 30.59
C SER A 280 3.11 -5.76 30.80
N ALA A 281 1.89 -5.83 30.27
CA ALA A 281 0.80 -4.95 30.66
C ALA A 281 0.42 -5.30 32.10
N THR A 282 1.10 -4.69 33.08
CA THR A 282 0.77 -4.89 34.50
C THR A 282 -0.41 -4.03 34.97
N GLY A 283 -1.09 -3.30 34.07
CA GLY A 283 -2.38 -2.69 34.40
C GLY A 283 -3.18 -2.17 33.21
N PRO A 284 -4.51 -1.99 33.38
CA PRO A 284 -5.44 -1.43 32.37
C PRO A 284 -5.22 0.07 32.06
N ASN A 285 -4.04 0.60 32.39
CA ASN A 285 -3.75 2.03 32.50
C ASN A 285 -2.56 2.51 31.64
N ASP A 286 -1.87 1.62 30.91
CA ASP A 286 -0.74 1.98 30.04
C ASP A 286 -1.23 2.33 28.62
N ILE A 287 -1.56 3.61 28.43
CA ILE A 287 -2.17 4.18 27.20
C ILE A 287 -1.08 4.63 26.21
N LEU A 288 0.14 4.90 26.67
CA LEU A 288 1.24 5.45 25.86
C LEU A 288 2.39 4.45 25.79
N LYS A 289 2.67 3.93 24.58
CA LYS A 289 3.81 3.03 24.32
C LYS A 289 4.71 3.63 23.25
N GLN A 290 5.81 4.26 23.67
CA GLN A 290 6.94 4.49 22.78
C GLN A 290 7.68 3.17 22.62
N HIS A 291 7.66 2.61 21.41
CA HIS A 291 8.51 1.48 21.06
C HIS A 291 9.86 2.04 20.62
N GLU A 292 10.81 2.07 21.53
CA GLU A 292 12.22 2.19 21.16
C GLU A 292 12.67 0.81 20.65
N ASP A 293 13.30 0.75 19.48
CA ASP A 293 13.91 -0.49 18.99
C ASP A 293 15.17 -0.78 19.80
N LEU A 294 14.99 -1.38 20.97
CA LEU A 294 16.08 -1.62 21.92
C LEU A 294 16.94 -2.84 21.52
N PHE A 295 16.44 -3.71 20.63
CA PHE A 295 17.11 -4.95 20.24
C PHE A 295 16.75 -5.39 18.82
N THR A 296 17.39 -4.79 17.81
CA THR A 296 17.42 -5.36 16.46
C THR A 296 18.56 -6.38 16.36
N PRO A 297 18.29 -7.67 16.06
CA PRO A 297 19.35 -8.63 15.79
C PRO A 297 20.25 -8.17 14.64
N ALA A 298 21.56 -8.38 14.76
CA ALA A 298 22.51 -8.01 13.71
C ALA A 298 22.10 -8.65 12.35
N GLY A 299 21.96 -7.82 11.32
CA GLY A 299 21.54 -8.24 9.98
C GLY A 299 20.03 -8.15 9.69
N GLN A 300 19.20 -7.79 10.66
CA GLN A 300 17.78 -7.44 10.41
C GLN A 300 17.60 -5.93 10.33
N GLN A 301 16.60 -5.50 9.55
CA GLN A 301 16.18 -4.10 9.55
C GLN A 301 15.61 -3.73 10.93
N THR A 302 16.07 -2.61 11.47
CA THR A 302 15.48 -1.96 12.64
C THR A 302 14.01 -1.61 12.35
N LEU A 303 13.19 -1.45 13.37
CA LEU A 303 11.83 -0.96 13.24
C LEU A 303 11.81 0.40 12.52
N SER A 304 12.75 1.30 12.85
CA SER A 304 12.96 2.55 12.11
C SER A 304 13.25 2.29 10.63
N GLN A 305 14.16 1.37 10.29
CA GLN A 305 14.46 1.02 8.89
C GLN A 305 13.29 0.33 8.16
N LYS A 306 12.43 -0.41 8.87
CA LYS A 306 11.20 -0.98 8.29
C LYS A 306 10.16 0.10 8.02
N ILE A 307 10.01 1.06 8.93
CA ILE A 307 9.08 2.20 8.79
C ILE A 307 9.61 3.17 7.74
N ASP A 308 10.89 3.49 7.77
CA ASP A 308 11.59 4.25 6.73
C ASP A 308 11.53 3.49 5.40
N GLY A 309 11.59 2.16 5.39
CA GLY A 309 11.36 1.35 4.19
C GLY A 309 9.92 1.42 3.67
N ILE A 310 8.93 1.41 4.57
CA ILE A 310 7.51 1.62 4.24
C ILE A 310 7.31 3.06 3.75
N LEU A 311 7.91 4.04 4.39
CA LEU A 311 7.87 5.46 4.04
C LEU A 311 8.74 5.82 2.85
N ASP A 312 9.74 5.03 2.52
CA ASP A 312 10.49 5.08 1.27
C ASP A 312 9.70 4.36 0.20
N THR A 313 8.87 3.37 0.52
CA THR A 313 7.93 2.78 -0.45
C THR A 313 6.79 3.78 -0.74
N PHE A 314 6.22 4.41 0.28
CA PHE A 314 5.30 5.56 0.14
C PHE A 314 6.02 6.82 -0.35
N GLY A 315 7.31 6.94 -0.08
CA GLY A 315 8.18 8.04 -0.48
C GLY A 315 8.56 7.90 -1.95
N LYS A 316 8.70 6.67 -2.45
CA LYS A 316 8.76 6.30 -3.86
C LYS A 316 7.44 6.56 -4.57
N LEU A 317 6.30 6.38 -3.90
CA LEU A 317 5.00 6.89 -4.38
C LEU A 317 4.95 8.44 -4.42
N ASN A 318 5.84 9.13 -3.69
CA ASN A 318 6.04 10.58 -3.73
C ASN A 318 7.33 11.01 -4.46
N ASP A 319 8.06 10.05 -5.06
CA ASP A 319 9.28 10.34 -5.81
C ASP A 319 8.88 11.15 -7.02
N SER A 320 9.57 12.28 -7.21
CA SER A 320 9.39 13.18 -8.33
C SER A 320 9.47 12.50 -9.69
N GLU A 321 10.20 11.38 -9.80
CA GLU A 321 10.44 10.68 -11.07
C GLU A 321 9.54 9.47 -11.30
N THR A 322 9.02 8.81 -10.26
CA THR A 322 8.19 7.58 -10.44
C THR A 322 6.81 7.70 -9.83
N GLY A 323 6.69 7.95 -8.53
CA GLY A 323 5.39 7.92 -7.86
C GLY A 323 4.49 9.12 -8.17
N TYR A 324 5.04 10.33 -8.09
CA TYR A 324 4.28 11.55 -8.35
C TYR A 324 3.72 11.55 -9.79
N LEU A 325 4.56 11.24 -10.78
CA LEU A 325 4.15 11.19 -12.19
C LEU A 325 3.09 10.09 -12.42
N PHE A 326 3.25 8.92 -11.80
CA PHE A 326 2.27 7.84 -11.89
C PHE A 326 0.88 8.29 -11.39
N TRP A 327 0.80 8.84 -10.18
CA TRP A 327 -0.48 9.30 -9.61
C TRP A 327 -1.08 10.45 -10.40
N ARG A 328 -0.24 11.37 -10.88
CA ARG A 328 -0.65 12.49 -11.71
C ARG A 328 -1.28 11.99 -13.01
N ASP A 329 -0.58 11.14 -13.75
CA ASP A 329 -1.01 10.68 -15.07
C ASP A 329 -2.24 9.75 -14.96
N LEU A 330 -2.34 8.98 -13.87
CA LEU A 330 -3.56 8.23 -13.53
C LEU A 330 -4.75 9.16 -13.23
N ALA A 331 -4.54 10.23 -12.47
CA ALA A 331 -5.60 11.20 -12.16
C ALA A 331 -6.06 11.99 -13.40
N ILE A 332 -5.13 12.33 -14.31
CA ILE A 332 -5.46 12.98 -15.60
C ILE A 332 -6.39 12.10 -16.42
N ARG A 333 -6.05 10.81 -16.59
CA ARG A 333 -6.88 9.85 -17.35
C ARG A 333 -8.28 9.68 -16.77
N ARG A 334 -8.48 9.95 -15.48
CA ARG A 334 -9.76 9.83 -14.79
C ARG A 334 -10.52 11.15 -14.63
N ASN A 335 -10.05 12.25 -15.21
CA ASN A 335 -10.61 13.59 -15.01
C ASN A 335 -10.68 14.00 -13.52
N MET A 336 -9.73 13.51 -12.71
CA MET A 336 -9.62 13.81 -11.27
C MET A 336 -8.30 14.50 -10.92
N TYR A 337 -7.65 15.08 -11.93
CA TYR A 337 -6.47 15.92 -11.76
C TYR A 337 -6.88 17.38 -11.66
N PHE A 338 -6.42 18.04 -10.61
CA PHE A 338 -6.72 19.43 -10.32
C PHE A 338 -5.43 20.18 -10.01
N ARG A 339 -5.08 21.18 -10.81
CA ARG A 339 -3.93 22.07 -10.55
C ARG A 339 -4.44 23.38 -9.92
N PRO A 340 -4.42 23.54 -8.60
CA PRO A 340 -4.90 24.75 -7.93
C PRO A 340 -3.94 25.93 -8.13
N SER A 341 -4.47 27.15 -8.09
CA SER A 341 -3.68 28.34 -7.84
C SER A 341 -3.12 28.31 -6.40
N ALA A 342 -2.18 29.21 -6.07
CA ALA A 342 -1.51 29.24 -4.76
C ALA A 342 -2.45 29.19 -3.54
N ASN A 343 -3.65 29.77 -3.66
CA ASN A 343 -4.65 29.82 -2.58
C ASN A 343 -5.90 28.97 -2.89
N GLY A 344 -5.87 28.11 -3.92
CA GLY A 344 -7.02 27.30 -4.33
C GLY A 344 -8.21 28.09 -4.88
N SER A 345 -8.06 29.38 -5.19
CA SER A 345 -9.14 30.24 -5.70
C SER A 345 -9.52 29.95 -7.17
N ALA A 346 -8.63 29.30 -7.90
CA ALA A 346 -8.85 28.82 -9.26
C ALA A 346 -8.20 27.44 -9.39
N VAL A 347 -8.79 26.60 -10.23
CA VAL A 347 -8.25 25.28 -10.56
C VAL A 347 -8.08 25.19 -12.07
N TYR A 348 -7.01 24.52 -12.48
CA TYR A 348 -6.63 24.32 -13.87
C TYR A 348 -6.47 22.82 -14.16
N ASN A 349 -6.62 22.43 -15.43
CA ASN A 349 -6.27 21.08 -15.88
C ASN A 349 -4.75 20.94 -16.10
N ALA A 350 -4.30 19.77 -16.57
CA ALA A 350 -2.88 19.49 -16.82
C ALA A 350 -2.27 20.42 -17.88
N SER A 351 -3.05 20.79 -18.90
CA SER A 351 -2.68 21.75 -19.95
C SER A 351 -2.66 23.20 -19.48
N GLY A 352 -3.04 23.45 -18.22
CA GLY A 352 -3.07 24.78 -17.62
C GLY A 352 -4.26 25.66 -18.04
N GLN A 353 -5.30 25.07 -18.61
CA GLN A 353 -6.57 25.73 -18.87
C GLN A 353 -7.41 25.77 -17.60
N ARG A 354 -8.10 26.87 -17.36
CA ARG A 354 -8.94 27.03 -16.17
C ARG A 354 -10.16 26.12 -16.27
N LEU A 355 -10.51 25.46 -15.18
CA LEU A 355 -11.68 24.59 -15.08
C LEU A 355 -12.91 25.36 -14.59
N TYR A 356 -14.05 24.97 -15.13
CA TYR A 356 -15.38 25.48 -14.83
C TYR A 356 -16.32 24.30 -14.61
N LEU A 357 -17.33 24.48 -13.75
CA LEU A 357 -18.41 23.52 -13.56
C LEU A 357 -19.66 24.02 -14.28
N SER A 358 -20.17 23.23 -15.22
CA SER A 358 -21.41 23.53 -15.95
C SER A 358 -22.63 23.45 -15.02
N SER A 359 -23.79 23.93 -15.48
CA SER A 359 -25.06 23.75 -14.76
C SER A 359 -25.49 22.29 -14.65
N ALA A 360 -24.95 21.41 -15.50
CA ALA A 360 -25.18 19.97 -15.45
C ALA A 360 -24.21 19.24 -14.49
N GLY A 361 -23.26 19.95 -13.87
CA GLY A 361 -22.26 19.34 -12.98
C GLY A 361 -21.06 18.73 -13.71
N GLU A 362 -20.84 19.10 -14.98
CA GLU A 362 -19.72 18.60 -15.78
C GLU A 362 -18.54 19.59 -15.77
N LEU A 363 -17.32 19.06 -15.76
CA LEU A 363 -16.10 19.86 -15.90
C LEU A 363 -15.92 20.32 -17.35
N ASN A 364 -15.61 21.61 -17.54
CA ASN A 364 -15.28 22.17 -18.85
C ASN A 364 -14.16 23.23 -18.76
N VAL A 365 -13.55 23.58 -19.89
CA VAL A 365 -12.49 24.59 -20.07
C VAL A 365 -12.93 25.83 -20.84
N ASP A 366 -14.10 25.82 -21.47
CA ASP A 366 -14.55 26.87 -22.40
C ASP A 366 -15.03 28.17 -21.73
N GLY A 367 -14.90 28.29 -20.40
CA GLY A 367 -15.38 29.47 -19.67
C GLY A 367 -16.88 29.50 -19.40
N TYR A 368 -17.63 28.49 -19.83
CA TYR A 368 -19.06 28.34 -19.51
C TYR A 368 -19.25 27.71 -18.14
N GLY A 369 -20.05 28.34 -17.29
CA GLY A 369 -20.40 27.85 -15.95
C GLY A 369 -19.70 28.60 -14.81
N THR A 370 -19.67 27.96 -13.64
CA THR A 370 -19.05 28.55 -12.44
C THR A 370 -17.57 28.22 -12.44
N ALA A 371 -16.70 29.23 -12.35
CA ALA A 371 -15.27 29.02 -12.27
C ALA A 371 -14.92 28.15 -11.05
N LEU A 372 -14.16 27.08 -11.27
CA LEU A 372 -13.89 26.08 -10.25
C LEU A 372 -12.81 26.58 -9.27
N SER A 373 -13.12 26.53 -7.98
CA SER A 373 -12.15 26.65 -6.89
C SER A 373 -11.70 25.26 -6.43
N ALA A 374 -10.67 25.16 -5.58
CA ALA A 374 -10.25 23.89 -5.02
C ALA A 374 -11.42 23.22 -4.27
N SER A 375 -12.17 23.98 -3.45
CA SER A 375 -13.37 23.48 -2.78
C SER A 375 -14.42 22.95 -3.76
N GLY A 376 -14.69 23.69 -4.84
CA GLY A 376 -15.61 23.23 -5.88
C GLY A 376 -15.12 21.97 -6.58
N ALA A 377 -13.81 21.81 -6.78
CA ALA A 377 -13.23 20.59 -7.35
C ALA A 377 -13.36 19.39 -6.40
N LEU A 378 -13.17 19.59 -5.10
CA LEU A 378 -13.40 18.55 -4.09
C LEU A 378 -14.87 18.15 -4.03
N ASP A 379 -15.78 19.12 -4.11
CA ASP A 379 -17.23 18.87 -4.15
C ASP A 379 -17.64 18.12 -5.42
N TYR A 380 -17.11 18.50 -6.58
CA TYR A 380 -17.29 17.74 -7.82
C TYR A 380 -16.78 16.29 -7.68
N ALA A 381 -15.58 16.11 -7.12
CA ALA A 381 -15.02 14.77 -6.93
C ALA A 381 -15.89 13.88 -6.01
N ARG A 382 -16.62 14.48 -5.06
CA ARG A 382 -17.57 13.76 -4.20
C ARG A 382 -18.86 13.35 -4.92
N THR A 383 -19.25 14.05 -5.99
CA THR A 383 -20.44 13.70 -6.77
C THR A 383 -20.19 12.55 -7.76
N VAL A 384 -18.93 12.25 -8.05
CA VAL A 384 -18.57 11.16 -8.96
C VAL A 384 -18.54 9.83 -8.20
N SER A 385 -19.50 8.95 -8.50
CA SER A 385 -19.70 7.66 -7.80
C SER A 385 -18.45 6.77 -7.78
N ASN A 386 -17.67 6.78 -8.87
CA ASN A 386 -16.47 5.97 -9.03
C ASN A 386 -15.18 6.76 -8.81
N CYS A 387 -15.23 7.83 -8.03
CA CYS A 387 -14.03 8.60 -7.68
C CYS A 387 -13.14 7.80 -6.72
N ARG A 388 -12.08 7.17 -7.27
CA ARG A 388 -11.10 6.37 -6.51
C ARG A 388 -9.77 7.08 -6.29
N LEU A 389 -9.52 8.17 -7.01
CA LEU A 389 -8.31 8.99 -6.90
C LEU A 389 -8.69 10.45 -7.15
N ILE A 390 -8.31 11.34 -6.24
CA ILE A 390 -8.42 12.78 -6.33
C ILE A 390 -7.01 13.33 -6.20
N PHE A 391 -6.52 14.06 -7.20
CA PHE A 391 -5.15 14.54 -7.22
C PHE A 391 -5.13 16.07 -7.32
N PHE A 392 -4.78 16.73 -6.23
CA PHE A 392 -4.45 18.14 -6.23
C PHE A 392 -2.95 18.32 -6.39
N ASP A 393 -2.56 18.83 -7.55
CA ASP A 393 -1.17 19.07 -7.89
C ASP A 393 -0.61 20.36 -7.27
N THR A 394 0.68 20.60 -7.44
CA THR A 394 1.38 21.85 -7.15
C THR A 394 0.86 22.97 -8.04
N THR A 395 1.14 24.20 -7.65
CA THR A 395 0.72 25.42 -8.37
C THR A 395 1.26 25.52 -9.80
N ASN A 396 2.34 24.80 -10.12
CA ASN A 396 3.00 24.80 -11.43
C ASN A 396 2.94 23.44 -12.15
N GLY A 397 2.29 22.41 -11.59
CA GLY A 397 2.17 21.09 -12.20
C GLY A 397 3.49 20.31 -12.27
N GLN A 398 4.41 20.62 -11.36
CA GLN A 398 5.71 19.95 -11.20
C GLN A 398 5.75 19.23 -9.85
N PRO A 399 6.66 18.25 -9.66
CA PRO A 399 6.83 17.62 -8.36
C PRO A 399 6.99 18.64 -7.21
N PRO A 400 6.45 18.35 -6.01
CA PRO A 400 6.58 19.23 -4.86
C PRO A 400 8.04 19.59 -4.53
N ALA A 401 8.38 20.87 -4.63
CA ALA A 401 9.71 21.37 -4.34
C ALA A 401 10.01 21.26 -2.84
N ALA A 402 11.25 20.91 -2.50
CA ALA A 402 11.69 20.75 -1.10
C ALA A 402 11.59 22.04 -0.28
N ASN A 403 11.65 23.21 -0.93
CA ASN A 403 11.57 24.54 -0.33
C ASN A 403 10.14 25.09 -0.27
N THR A 404 9.13 24.26 -0.54
CA THR A 404 7.69 24.60 -0.55
C THR A 404 7.22 25.61 -1.60
N SER A 405 8.10 26.08 -2.49
CA SER A 405 7.81 27.22 -3.36
C SER A 405 6.70 27.00 -4.38
N ASN A 406 6.37 25.75 -4.71
CA ASN A 406 5.29 25.41 -5.62
C ASN A 406 4.12 24.68 -4.95
N TRP A 407 4.15 24.44 -3.64
CA TRP A 407 3.11 23.66 -2.96
C TRP A 407 1.71 24.26 -3.13
N ALA A 408 0.72 23.39 -3.25
CA ALA A 408 -0.67 23.79 -3.12
C ALA A 408 -1.05 23.95 -1.66
N ASN A 409 -1.43 25.15 -1.22
CA ASN A 409 -1.94 25.38 0.13
C ASN A 409 -3.46 25.36 0.09
N LEU A 410 -4.04 24.18 0.26
CA LEU A 410 -5.48 23.98 0.18
C LEU A 410 -6.11 24.21 1.54
N ASN A 411 -7.13 25.06 1.58
CA ASN A 411 -7.96 25.25 2.76
C ASN A 411 -9.43 25.06 2.39
N PHE A 412 -9.99 23.95 2.84
CA PHE A 412 -11.39 23.62 2.63
C PHE A 412 -12.20 24.04 3.84
N THR A 413 -13.00 25.10 3.69
CA THR A 413 -13.89 25.58 4.75
C THR A 413 -15.35 25.48 4.33
N GLY A 414 -16.22 24.96 5.19
CA GLY A 414 -17.67 24.97 4.97
C GLY A 414 -18.37 23.69 5.37
N ALA A 415 -19.68 23.63 5.12
CA ALA A 415 -20.46 22.42 5.34
C ALA A 415 -20.12 21.38 4.26
N ILE A 416 -19.80 20.17 4.70
CA ILE A 416 -19.49 19.04 3.83
C ILE A 416 -20.76 18.19 3.71
N SER A 417 -21.38 18.17 2.54
CA SER A 417 -22.61 17.37 2.30
C SER A 417 -22.32 15.93 1.87
N SER A 418 -21.08 15.62 1.51
CA SER A 418 -20.69 14.29 1.00
C SER A 418 -19.26 13.95 1.38
N ARG A 419 -18.98 12.67 1.63
CA ARG A 419 -17.65 12.18 1.96
C ARG A 419 -16.80 12.09 0.70
N THR A 420 -15.50 12.31 0.84
CA THR A 420 -14.56 11.91 -0.21
C THR A 420 -14.29 10.41 -0.12
N ARG A 421 -14.00 9.75 -1.25
CA ARG A 421 -13.72 8.31 -1.32
C ARG A 421 -12.40 8.06 -2.04
N GLY A 422 -11.77 6.91 -1.77
CA GLY A 422 -10.56 6.46 -2.47
C GLY A 422 -9.29 7.15 -1.97
N ILE A 423 -8.41 7.53 -2.89
CA ILE A 423 -7.13 8.18 -2.59
C ILE A 423 -7.28 9.69 -2.78
N LEU A 424 -7.10 10.48 -1.73
CA LEU A 424 -6.98 11.93 -1.81
C LEU A 424 -5.51 12.32 -1.72
N TYR A 425 -4.91 12.68 -2.84
CA TYR A 425 -3.52 13.12 -2.94
C TYR A 425 -3.45 14.65 -3.03
N VAL A 426 -2.64 15.27 -2.17
CA VAL A 426 -2.39 16.72 -2.18
C VAL A 426 -0.89 16.99 -2.21
N ALA A 427 -0.43 17.61 -3.29
CA ALA A 427 0.95 18.01 -3.55
C ALA A 427 1.30 19.33 -2.81
N GLY A 428 1.04 19.40 -1.51
CA GLY A 428 1.22 20.60 -0.69
C GLY A 428 0.58 20.46 0.69
N ASN A 429 0.09 21.55 1.28
CA ASN A 429 -0.59 21.53 2.57
C ASN A 429 -2.09 21.34 2.40
N LEU A 430 -2.69 20.53 3.27
CA LEU A 430 -4.13 20.29 3.32
C LEU A 430 -4.68 20.77 4.67
N SER A 431 -5.48 21.82 4.65
CA SER A 431 -6.23 22.32 5.80
C SER A 431 -7.72 22.09 5.59
N ILE A 432 -8.39 21.49 6.56
CA ILE A 432 -9.84 21.34 6.60
C ILE A 432 -10.36 22.15 7.78
N GLY A 433 -11.31 23.04 7.52
CA GLY A 433 -11.98 23.86 8.51
C GLY A 433 -13.49 23.83 8.38
N GLY A 434 -14.18 24.21 9.46
CA GLY A 434 -15.64 24.20 9.52
C GLY A 434 -16.21 22.83 9.88
N SER A 435 -17.01 22.80 10.94
CA SER A 435 -17.70 21.62 11.45
C SER A 435 -18.93 21.28 10.60
N GLY A 436 -18.74 21.03 9.31
CA GLY A 436 -19.80 20.44 8.50
C GLY A 436 -20.37 19.17 9.17
N ASN A 437 -21.51 18.70 8.70
CA ASN A 437 -22.01 17.37 9.04
C ASN A 437 -21.75 16.46 7.83
N PRO A 438 -20.54 15.85 7.72
CA PRO A 438 -20.31 14.81 6.72
C PRO A 438 -21.42 13.76 6.77
N PRO A 439 -21.69 13.06 5.66
CA PRO A 439 -22.72 12.03 5.65
C PRO A 439 -22.38 10.96 6.67
N SER A 440 -23.41 10.51 7.38
CA SER A 440 -23.31 9.36 8.26
C SER A 440 -23.18 8.09 7.42
N ILE A 441 -22.19 7.27 7.71
CA ILE A 441 -22.01 5.96 7.08
C ILE A 441 -21.91 4.88 8.16
N PRO A 442 -22.33 3.64 7.86
CA PRO A 442 -22.06 2.51 8.73
C PRO A 442 -20.55 2.25 8.73
N ILE A 443 -19.95 2.24 9.91
CA ILE A 443 -18.60 1.76 10.15
C ILE A 443 -18.67 0.52 11.02
N LYS A 444 -17.84 -0.49 10.74
CA LYS A 444 -17.74 -1.68 11.59
C LYS A 444 -16.75 -1.46 12.71
N ALA A 445 -17.23 -1.60 13.94
CA ALA A 445 -16.42 -1.66 15.13
C ALA A 445 -15.75 -3.04 15.29
N PRO A 446 -14.84 -3.16 16.27
CA PRO A 446 -14.12 -4.39 16.53
C PRO A 446 -14.85 -5.65 16.90
N ASP A 447 -16.03 -5.49 17.45
CA ASP A 447 -16.96 -6.55 17.75
C ASP A 447 -17.90 -6.86 16.58
N ALA A 448 -17.59 -6.35 15.39
CA ALA A 448 -18.41 -6.38 14.18
C ALA A 448 -19.76 -5.65 14.32
N SER A 449 -19.98 -4.88 15.40
CA SER A 449 -21.14 -4.00 15.49
C SER A 449 -21.00 -2.84 14.52
N GLU A 450 -22.12 -2.41 13.96
CA GLU A 450 -22.16 -1.27 13.05
C GLU A 450 -22.55 -0.01 13.80
N HIS A 451 -21.77 1.05 13.60
CA HIS A 451 -22.07 2.37 14.12
C HIS A 451 -22.19 3.36 12.98
N GLN A 452 -23.12 4.29 13.11
CA GLN A 452 -23.30 5.39 12.18
C GLN A 452 -22.35 6.53 12.58
N GLN A 453 -21.45 6.91 11.67
CA GLN A 453 -20.47 7.99 11.92
C GLN A 453 -20.39 8.95 10.72
N ASN A 454 -20.24 10.24 11.02
CA ASN A 454 -20.09 11.29 10.01
C ASN A 454 -18.66 11.29 9.45
N VAL A 455 -18.42 10.47 8.43
CA VAL A 455 -17.08 10.25 7.87
C VAL A 455 -16.72 11.34 6.85
N PHE A 456 -15.59 12.00 7.06
CA PHE A 456 -15.04 13.01 6.15
C PHE A 456 -14.45 12.38 4.88
N HIS A 457 -13.66 11.32 5.07
CA HIS A 457 -12.95 10.63 4.01
C HIS A 457 -12.98 9.12 4.24
N ASP A 458 -13.31 8.38 3.18
CA ASP A 458 -13.31 6.93 3.13
C ASP A 458 -12.21 6.45 2.17
N GLY A 459 -11.05 6.11 2.74
CA GLY A 459 -9.86 5.69 2.01
C GLY A 459 -8.57 6.31 2.55
N ALA A 460 -7.68 6.70 1.65
CA ALA A 460 -6.34 7.15 1.96
C ALA A 460 -6.17 8.65 1.68
N ILE A 461 -5.74 9.41 2.68
CA ILE A 461 -5.29 10.79 2.48
C ILE A 461 -3.77 10.79 2.41
N PHE A 462 -3.23 11.31 1.32
CA PHE A 462 -1.81 11.60 1.14
C PHE A 462 -1.62 13.09 0.99
N THR A 463 -0.75 13.66 1.82
CA THR A 463 -0.35 15.05 1.69
C THR A 463 1.17 15.16 1.73
N TYR A 464 1.75 15.90 0.80
CA TYR A 464 3.19 16.11 0.77
C TYR A 464 3.65 17.11 1.84
N GLY A 465 2.78 18.04 2.23
CA GLY A 465 2.99 18.98 3.31
C GLY A 465 2.27 18.54 4.58
N ASP A 466 1.70 19.52 5.29
CA ASP A 466 0.96 19.33 6.52
C ASP A 466 -0.49 18.89 6.24
N PHE A 467 -1.06 18.13 7.17
CA PHE A 467 -2.49 17.85 7.27
C PHE A 467 -3.03 18.52 8.54
N ASN A 468 -3.84 19.58 8.37
CA ASN A 468 -4.42 20.34 9.46
C ASN A 468 -5.95 20.18 9.45
N TYR A 469 -6.56 19.77 10.55
CA TYR A 469 -8.02 19.62 10.65
C TYR A 469 -8.58 20.39 11.84
N GLN A 470 -9.45 21.38 11.60
CA GLN A 470 -10.12 22.12 12.68
C GLN A 470 -11.30 21.30 13.21
N GLY A 471 -11.07 20.53 14.28
CA GLY A 471 -12.09 19.72 14.96
C GLY A 471 -11.72 18.23 15.05
N ASN A 472 -12.74 17.37 15.07
CA ASN A 472 -12.59 15.91 15.17
C ASN A 472 -12.74 15.29 13.78
N PRO A 473 -11.67 15.03 13.02
CA PRO A 473 -11.81 14.31 11.76
C PRO A 473 -12.25 12.87 12.04
N ILE A 474 -13.21 12.39 11.26
CA ILE A 474 -13.53 10.96 11.18
C ILE A 474 -13.10 10.45 9.81
N ILE A 475 -12.14 9.52 9.79
CA ILE A 475 -11.54 8.98 8.58
C ILE A 475 -11.68 7.45 8.62
N TYR A 476 -12.25 6.87 7.57
CA TYR A 476 -12.34 5.42 7.40
C TYR A 476 -11.19 4.97 6.48
N GLY A 477 -10.02 4.72 7.06
CA GLY A 477 -8.78 4.42 6.32
C GLY A 477 -7.55 5.07 6.96
N SER A 478 -6.70 5.75 6.17
CA SER A 478 -5.38 6.20 6.64
C SER A 478 -5.07 7.63 6.25
N VAL A 479 -4.19 8.27 7.03
CA VAL A 479 -3.57 9.56 6.70
C VAL A 479 -2.06 9.41 6.69
N VAL A 480 -1.45 9.80 5.58
CA VAL A 480 -0.01 9.83 5.40
C VAL A 480 0.39 11.25 5.00
N CYS A 481 1.20 11.89 5.83
CA CYS A 481 1.70 13.24 5.59
C CYS A 481 3.23 13.24 5.68
N ARG A 482 3.90 13.93 4.76
CA ARG A 482 5.35 14.15 4.88
C ARG A 482 5.66 15.32 5.82
N GLY A 483 4.76 16.30 5.91
CA GLY A 483 4.76 17.31 6.96
C GLY A 483 4.14 16.80 8.27
N SER A 484 3.53 17.71 9.01
CA SER A 484 2.90 17.44 10.31
C SER A 484 1.43 17.03 10.14
N PHE A 485 0.95 16.18 11.04
CA PHE A 485 -0.48 15.96 11.24
C PHE A 485 -0.92 16.78 12.44
N ASP A 486 -1.86 17.71 12.29
CA ASP A 486 -2.42 18.51 13.38
C ASP A 486 -3.95 18.50 13.33
N CYS A 487 -4.58 18.24 14.46
CA CYS A 487 -6.04 18.32 14.57
C CYS A 487 -6.48 19.07 15.83
N GLY A 488 -7.46 19.95 15.65
CA GLY A 488 -8.04 20.77 16.70
C GLY A 488 -8.88 20.03 17.73
N GLY A 489 -9.02 18.70 17.64
CA GLY A 489 -9.72 17.86 18.60
C GLY A 489 -9.21 16.42 18.65
N THR A 490 -10.12 15.44 18.80
CA THR A 490 -9.87 14.00 18.93
C THR A 490 -10.18 13.28 17.61
N PRO A 491 -9.18 13.01 16.74
CA PRO A 491 -9.38 12.37 15.45
C PRO A 491 -9.75 10.90 15.63
N ASN A 492 -10.75 10.42 14.89
CA ASN A 492 -11.15 9.02 14.85
C ASN A 492 -10.80 8.42 13.48
N ILE A 493 -9.90 7.45 13.47
CA ILE A 493 -9.33 6.85 12.27
C ILE A 493 -9.56 5.35 12.34
N TYR A 494 -10.49 4.88 11.51
CA TYR A 494 -11.03 3.53 11.54
C TYR A 494 -10.41 2.64 10.47
N TYR A 495 -10.31 1.34 10.75
CA TYR A 495 -9.84 0.35 9.78
C TYR A 495 -10.92 0.12 8.71
N LYS A 496 -10.53 0.17 7.44
CA LYS A 496 -11.41 -0.20 6.33
C LYS A 496 -11.28 -1.68 6.02
N ASP A 497 -12.29 -2.45 6.42
CA ASP A 497 -12.40 -3.86 6.02
C ASP A 497 -12.77 -3.93 4.52
N PRO A 498 -11.92 -4.54 3.67
CA PRO A 498 -12.20 -4.67 2.24
C PRO A 498 -13.44 -5.53 1.94
N ASN A 499 -13.96 -6.28 2.91
CA ASN A 499 -15.11 -7.15 2.70
C ASN A 499 -16.45 -6.46 2.99
N VAL A 500 -16.45 -5.22 3.47
CA VAL A 500 -17.65 -4.44 3.72
C VAL A 500 -17.92 -3.60 2.47
N GLN A 501 -18.75 -4.14 1.58
CA GLN A 501 -19.33 -3.32 0.51
C GLN A 501 -20.27 -2.30 1.15
N ASP A 502 -20.10 -1.02 0.79
CA ASP A 502 -21.08 0.00 1.11
C ASP A 502 -22.42 -0.40 0.47
N GLU A 503 -23.50 -0.54 1.26
CA GLU A 503 -24.81 -0.96 0.74
C GLU A 503 -25.37 -0.01 -0.35
N ASP A 504 -24.90 1.24 -0.38
CA ASP A 504 -25.23 2.25 -1.40
C ASP A 504 -24.55 2.00 -2.76
N ASP A 505 -23.52 1.15 -2.83
CA ASP A 505 -22.83 0.78 -4.08
C ASP A 505 -23.41 -0.53 -4.67
N THR A 506 -24.61 -0.96 -4.25
CA THR A 506 -25.26 -2.15 -4.83
C THR A 506 -25.66 -1.89 -6.29
N PRO A 507 -25.07 -2.58 -7.29
CA PRO A 507 -25.59 -2.53 -8.65
C PRO A 507 -26.99 -3.15 -8.67
N PRO A 508 -27.88 -2.72 -9.58
CA PRO A 508 -29.22 -3.28 -9.69
C PRO A 508 -29.16 -4.81 -9.75
N SER A 509 -29.87 -5.43 -8.81
CA SER A 509 -29.81 -6.85 -8.44
C SER A 509 -29.73 -7.82 -9.63
N SER A 510 -28.52 -8.18 -10.07
CA SER A 510 -28.26 -9.39 -10.88
C SER A 510 -26.78 -9.79 -11.02
N SER A 511 -25.79 -8.99 -10.60
CA SER A 511 -24.37 -9.37 -10.71
C SER A 511 -23.69 -9.49 -9.35
N ARG A 512 -23.31 -10.71 -8.97
CA ARG A 512 -22.32 -10.96 -7.92
C ARG A 512 -20.95 -10.49 -8.43
N THR A 513 -20.42 -9.42 -7.86
CA THR A 513 -19.12 -8.83 -8.22
C THR A 513 -17.96 -9.76 -7.86
N GLN A 514 -17.00 -9.82 -8.78
CA GLN A 514 -15.86 -10.74 -8.80
C GLN A 514 -14.70 -10.22 -7.94
N ARG A 515 -14.01 -11.14 -7.27
CA ARG A 515 -12.70 -10.90 -6.65
C ARG A 515 -11.61 -11.13 -7.70
N LEU A 516 -10.61 -10.24 -7.72
CA LEU A 516 -9.34 -10.44 -8.41
C LEU A 516 -8.66 -11.70 -7.82
N ALA A 517 -8.77 -12.82 -8.52
CA ALA A 517 -8.06 -14.05 -8.15
C ALA A 517 -6.90 -14.24 -9.13
N THR A 518 -5.71 -13.78 -8.74
CA THR A 518 -4.47 -14.18 -9.42
C THR A 518 -4.28 -15.68 -9.15
N VAL A 519 -4.54 -16.51 -10.16
CA VAL A 519 -4.21 -17.94 -10.12
C VAL A 519 -2.85 -18.11 -10.76
N ILE A 520 -1.83 -18.35 -9.95
CA ILE A 520 -0.48 -18.73 -10.40
C ILE A 520 -0.50 -20.25 -10.62
N GLU A 521 -0.35 -20.70 -11.87
CA GLU A 521 -0.23 -22.12 -12.25
C GLU A 521 1.23 -22.55 -12.46
#